data_AF-A0A1V9FDE5-F1
#
_entry.id   AF-A0A1V9FDE5-F1
#
_cell.length_a   1.000
_cell.length_b   1.000
_cell.length_c   1.000
_cell.angle_alpha   90.00
_cell.angle_beta   90.00
_cell.angle_gamma   90.00
#
_symmetry.space_group_name_H-M   'P 1'
#
loop_
_entity.id
_entity.type
_entity.pdbx_description
1 polymer ?
#
loop_
_entity_poly.entity_id
_entity_poly.type
_entity_poly.pdbx_seq_one_letter_code
_entity_poly.pdbx_strand_id
1 'polypeptide(L)'
;MLIEYYLRNYGKETDSSEQAKLLRNIILSGKPEPEVIAEFSHFVLSQDQLYPDTALLINGAIMAHYGSAYMGLGSDDFQLKSDLYKQFTDKFPASYELMFHYADCKLMAEGHAGEIWPILKTAMLLDKDNVRYPTSELFDLIHDSEFSFEFDMLLLEKYYPSSGKDAFDENVKEFKEKYTTKAQQDYLDRVKWKG
;
A
#
# COMPACT_ATOMS: atom_id res chain seq x y z
N MET A 1 -15.01 -20.64 8.87
CA MET A 1 -14.53 -19.52 8.04
C MET A 1 -13.51 -18.71 8.81
N LEU A 2 -12.22 -18.84 8.49
CA LEU A 2 -11.19 -17.97 9.05
C LEU A 2 -11.25 -16.55 8.42
N ILE A 3 -11.61 -16.47 7.14
CA ILE A 3 -11.74 -15.21 6.40
C ILE A 3 -12.90 -14.33 6.89
N GLU A 4 -14.05 -14.89 7.31
CA GLU A 4 -15.16 -14.12 7.90
C GLU A 4 -14.77 -13.37 9.17
N TYR A 5 -13.92 -13.99 10.00
CA TYR A 5 -13.39 -13.34 11.20
C TYR A 5 -12.53 -12.13 10.83
N TYR A 6 -11.76 -12.22 9.74
CA TYR A 6 -10.88 -11.15 9.27
C TYR A 6 -11.59 -10.05 8.50
N LEU A 7 -12.69 -10.35 7.82
CA LEU A 7 -13.55 -9.33 7.22
C LEU A 7 -14.25 -8.43 8.27
N ARG A 8 -14.16 -8.74 9.58
CA ARG A 8 -14.70 -7.95 10.71
C ARG A 8 -16.10 -7.37 10.43
N ASN A 9 -16.28 -6.05 10.55
CA ASN A 9 -17.54 -5.34 10.30
C ASN A 9 -17.88 -5.29 8.79
N TYR A 10 -16.88 -5.30 7.91
CA TYR A 10 -17.07 -5.30 6.46
C TYR A 10 -17.70 -6.60 5.93
N GLY A 11 -17.70 -7.68 6.71
CA GLY A 11 -18.46 -8.91 6.43
C GLY A 11 -19.95 -8.82 6.80
N LYS A 12 -20.37 -7.79 7.53
CA LYS A 12 -21.72 -7.70 8.15
C LYS A 12 -22.42 -6.35 7.94
N GLU A 13 -21.73 -5.34 7.41
CA GLU A 13 -22.28 -4.01 7.14
C GLU A 13 -23.36 -4.06 6.04
N THR A 14 -24.56 -3.64 6.43
CA THR A 14 -25.75 -3.59 5.57
C THR A 14 -25.76 -2.37 4.63
N ASP A 15 -25.06 -1.29 5.02
CA ASP A 15 -24.98 -0.03 4.26
C ASP A 15 -23.75 0.04 3.33
N SER A 16 -23.40 -1.10 2.74
CA SER A 16 -22.30 -1.21 1.78
C SER A 16 -22.80 -1.04 0.33
N SER A 17 -21.90 -0.65 -0.56
CA SER A 17 -22.14 -0.61 -2.00
C SER A 17 -22.48 -2.00 -2.54
N GLU A 18 -23.22 -2.03 -3.66
CA GLU A 18 -23.54 -3.31 -4.32
C GLU A 18 -22.27 -4.05 -4.76
N GLN A 19 -21.19 -3.33 -5.12
CA GLN A 19 -19.90 -3.95 -5.43
C GLN A 19 -19.35 -4.72 -4.22
N ALA A 20 -19.31 -4.08 -3.05
CA ALA A 20 -18.83 -4.71 -1.83
C ALA A 20 -19.69 -5.90 -1.40
N LYS A 21 -21.03 -5.82 -1.55
CA LYS A 21 -21.94 -6.95 -1.26
C LYS A 21 -21.69 -8.15 -2.17
N LEU A 22 -21.57 -7.91 -3.48
CA LEU A 22 -21.30 -8.98 -4.44
C LEU A 22 -19.94 -9.64 -4.21
N LEU A 23 -18.91 -8.82 -3.98
CA LEU A 23 -17.56 -9.30 -3.68
C LEU A 23 -17.54 -10.13 -2.39
N ARG A 24 -18.25 -9.68 -1.34
CA ARG A 24 -18.43 -10.45 -0.09
C ARG A 24 -19.08 -11.81 -0.36
N ASN A 25 -20.11 -11.87 -1.19
CA ASN A 25 -20.77 -13.14 -1.52
C ASN A 25 -19.82 -14.12 -2.22
N ILE A 26 -18.92 -13.63 -3.08
CA ILE A 26 -17.89 -14.45 -3.72
C ILE A 26 -16.95 -15.03 -2.65
N ILE A 27 -16.42 -14.17 -1.77
CA ILE A 27 -15.48 -14.56 -0.70
C ILE A 27 -16.12 -15.57 0.26
N LEU A 28 -17.42 -15.43 0.54
CA LEU A 28 -18.18 -16.26 1.48
C LEU A 28 -18.95 -17.42 0.82
N SER A 29 -18.70 -17.70 -0.46
CA SER A 29 -19.46 -18.69 -1.24
C SER A 29 -19.29 -20.14 -0.77
N GLY A 30 -18.28 -20.44 0.05
CA GLY A 30 -17.94 -21.80 0.49
C GLY A 30 -17.30 -22.68 -0.60
N LYS A 31 -16.97 -22.10 -1.77
CA LYS A 31 -16.26 -22.77 -2.86
C LYS A 31 -14.80 -23.05 -2.49
N PRO A 32 -14.11 -23.98 -3.19
CA PRO A 32 -12.66 -24.15 -3.07
C PRO A 32 -11.91 -22.83 -3.31
N GLU A 33 -10.84 -22.59 -2.55
CA GLU A 33 -10.10 -21.32 -2.61
C GLU A 33 -9.63 -20.92 -4.02
N PRO A 34 -9.11 -21.83 -4.87
CA PRO A 34 -8.74 -21.45 -6.25
C PRO A 34 -9.91 -20.93 -7.08
N GLU A 35 -11.12 -21.47 -6.87
CA GLU A 35 -12.33 -20.98 -7.55
C GLU A 35 -12.75 -19.62 -7.00
N VAL A 36 -12.67 -19.43 -5.68
CA VAL A 36 -12.94 -18.13 -5.04
C VAL A 36 -11.98 -17.06 -5.56
N ILE A 37 -10.68 -17.35 -5.65
CA ILE A 37 -9.67 -16.42 -6.17
C ILE A 37 -9.95 -16.05 -7.63
N ALA A 38 -10.29 -17.04 -8.46
CA ALA A 38 -10.62 -16.81 -9.86
C ALA A 38 -11.86 -15.90 -10.02
N GLU A 39 -12.95 -16.21 -9.30
CA GLU A 39 -14.18 -15.40 -9.33
C GLU A 39 -13.97 -14.01 -8.74
N PHE A 40 -13.21 -13.92 -7.65
CA PHE A 40 -12.85 -12.66 -6.99
C PHE A 40 -12.09 -11.75 -7.96
N SER A 41 -11.02 -12.27 -8.58
CA SER A 41 -10.20 -11.51 -9.52
C SER A 41 -11.02 -11.09 -10.75
N HIS A 42 -11.81 -12.02 -11.32
CA HIS A 42 -12.67 -11.72 -12.45
C HIS A 42 -13.67 -10.61 -12.14
N PHE A 43 -14.34 -10.68 -10.98
CA PHE A 43 -15.29 -9.67 -10.56
C PHE A 43 -14.64 -8.29 -10.38
N VAL A 44 -13.49 -8.22 -9.70
CA VAL A 44 -12.80 -6.96 -9.47
C VAL A 44 -12.36 -6.34 -10.79
N LEU A 45 -11.79 -7.13 -11.71
CA LEU A 45 -11.31 -6.66 -13.01
C LEU A 45 -12.44 -6.27 -13.98
N SER A 46 -13.66 -6.80 -13.78
CA SER A 46 -14.82 -6.43 -14.59
C SER A 46 -15.45 -5.08 -14.17
N GLN A 47 -15.02 -4.48 -13.06
CA GLN A 47 -15.54 -3.17 -12.64
C GLN A 47 -14.90 -2.02 -13.43
N ASP A 48 -15.69 -0.98 -13.71
CA ASP A 48 -15.17 0.25 -14.34
C ASP A 48 -14.50 1.18 -13.33
N GLN A 49 -14.99 1.16 -12.08
CA GLN A 49 -14.46 1.93 -10.95
C GLN A 49 -14.56 1.10 -9.66
N LEU A 50 -13.74 1.44 -8.66
CA LEU A 50 -13.82 0.87 -7.32
C LEU A 50 -14.41 1.87 -6.33
N TYR A 51 -15.47 1.47 -5.64
CA TYR A 51 -15.92 2.20 -4.46
C TYR A 51 -14.96 1.99 -3.27
N PRO A 52 -14.81 2.99 -2.38
CA PRO A 52 -13.88 2.91 -1.25
C PRO A 52 -14.08 1.66 -0.37
N ASP A 53 -15.33 1.31 -0.07
CA ASP A 53 -15.66 0.12 0.73
C ASP A 53 -15.28 -1.20 0.05
N THR A 54 -15.35 -1.24 -1.28
CA THR A 54 -14.92 -2.39 -2.09
C THR A 54 -13.41 -2.52 -2.07
N ALA A 55 -12.66 -1.42 -2.16
CA ALA A 55 -11.21 -1.43 -2.03
C ALA A 55 -10.76 -1.93 -0.64
N LEU A 56 -11.45 -1.51 0.43
CA LEU A 56 -11.21 -2.03 1.78
C LEU A 56 -11.49 -3.54 1.87
N LEU A 57 -12.56 -4.02 1.23
CA LEU A 57 -12.88 -5.44 1.21
C LEU A 57 -11.86 -6.25 0.42
N ILE A 58 -11.38 -5.74 -0.72
CA ILE A 58 -10.26 -6.34 -1.49
C ILE A 58 -9.05 -6.50 -0.58
N ASN A 59 -8.67 -5.43 0.11
CA ASN A 59 -7.52 -5.43 1.00
C ASN A 59 -7.69 -6.44 2.14
N GLY A 60 -8.82 -6.41 2.85
CA GLY A 60 -9.07 -7.36 3.94
C GLY A 60 -9.20 -8.82 3.49
N ALA A 61 -9.61 -9.07 2.24
CA ALA A 61 -9.72 -10.41 1.69
C ALA A 61 -8.35 -10.99 1.33
N ILE A 62 -7.45 -10.22 0.72
CA ILE A 62 -6.13 -10.68 0.27
C ILE A 62 -5.11 -10.62 1.42
N MET A 63 -5.13 -9.51 2.17
CA MET A 63 -4.21 -9.19 3.27
C MET A 63 -5.02 -8.84 4.52
N ALA A 64 -5.36 -9.86 5.32
CA ALA A 64 -6.11 -9.66 6.55
C ALA A 64 -5.39 -8.73 7.56
N HIS A 65 -4.05 -8.78 7.60
CA HIS A 65 -3.16 -7.83 8.29
C HIS A 65 -1.69 -8.06 7.90
N TYR A 66 -0.81 -7.14 8.28
CA TYR A 66 0.64 -7.32 8.18
C TYR A 66 1.13 -8.38 9.18
N GLY A 67 2.10 -9.20 8.78
CA GLY A 67 2.61 -10.30 9.62
C GLY A 67 1.69 -11.54 9.70
N SER A 68 0.57 -11.53 8.98
CA SER A 68 -0.37 -12.66 8.93
C SER A 68 -0.26 -13.44 7.64
N ALA A 69 0.92 -14.00 7.38
CA ALA A 69 1.22 -14.71 6.15
C ALA A 69 0.11 -15.71 5.78
N TYR A 70 -0.48 -16.41 6.75
CA TYR A 70 -1.51 -17.43 6.52
C TYR A 70 -2.96 -16.90 6.41
N MET A 71 -3.19 -15.59 6.39
CA MET A 71 -4.53 -15.03 6.60
C MET A 71 -4.94 -14.17 5.40
N GLY A 72 -5.93 -14.68 4.67
CA GLY A 72 -6.46 -14.08 3.43
C GLY A 72 -6.45 -15.08 2.28
N LEU A 73 -6.94 -14.65 1.13
CA LEU A 73 -6.92 -15.43 -0.11
C LEU A 73 -5.48 -15.68 -0.56
N GLY A 74 -5.17 -16.94 -0.87
CA GLY A 74 -3.85 -17.36 -1.33
C GLY A 74 -2.87 -17.66 -0.20
N SER A 75 -3.33 -17.69 1.05
CA SER A 75 -2.50 -18.08 2.21
C SER A 75 -1.14 -17.38 2.22
N ASP A 76 -0.02 -18.09 2.37
CA ASP A 76 1.35 -17.56 2.41
C ASP A 76 1.98 -17.32 1.03
N ASP A 77 1.23 -17.48 -0.06
CA ASP A 77 1.70 -17.21 -1.42
C ASP A 77 1.73 -15.69 -1.70
N PHE A 78 2.78 -15.03 -1.22
CA PHE A 78 3.00 -13.60 -1.46
C PHE A 78 3.18 -13.25 -2.93
N GLN A 79 3.64 -14.19 -3.76
CA GLN A 79 3.77 -13.97 -5.19
C GLN A 79 2.38 -13.87 -5.84
N LEU A 80 1.48 -14.81 -5.53
CA LEU A 80 0.08 -14.76 -5.96
C LEU A 80 -0.62 -13.48 -5.50
N LYS A 81 -0.43 -13.09 -4.24
CA LYS A 81 -1.01 -11.84 -3.71
C LYS A 81 -0.46 -10.61 -4.42
N SER A 82 0.86 -10.57 -4.66
CA SER A 82 1.51 -9.50 -5.41
C SER A 82 0.95 -9.42 -6.84
N ASP A 83 0.75 -10.55 -7.51
CA ASP A 83 0.21 -10.59 -8.87
C ASP A 83 -1.25 -10.15 -8.94
N LEU A 84 -2.06 -10.48 -7.93
CA LEU A 84 -3.44 -9.97 -7.81
C LEU A 84 -3.44 -8.46 -7.62
N TYR A 85 -2.68 -7.95 -6.64
CA TYR A 85 -2.60 -6.52 -6.41
C TYR A 85 -2.07 -5.77 -7.62
N LYS A 86 -1.08 -6.32 -8.31
CA LYS A 86 -0.55 -5.74 -9.56
C LYS A 86 -1.66 -5.54 -10.60
N GLN A 87 -2.44 -6.58 -10.85
CA GLN A 87 -3.55 -6.50 -11.81
C GLN A 87 -4.57 -5.43 -11.39
N PHE A 88 -4.87 -5.34 -10.09
CA PHE A 88 -5.82 -4.34 -9.60
C PHE A 88 -5.25 -2.92 -9.62
N THR A 89 -3.96 -2.71 -9.32
CA THR A 89 -3.33 -1.40 -9.42
C THR A 89 -3.21 -0.93 -10.86
N ASP A 90 -2.94 -1.86 -11.80
CA ASP A 90 -2.89 -1.56 -13.23
C ASP A 90 -4.28 -1.18 -13.76
N LYS A 91 -5.34 -1.81 -13.24
CA LYS A 91 -6.75 -1.51 -13.59
C LYS A 91 -7.28 -0.23 -12.91
N PHE A 92 -6.89 0.02 -11.65
CA PHE A 92 -7.39 1.10 -10.81
C PHE A 92 -6.24 1.98 -10.30
N PRO A 93 -5.58 2.75 -11.17
CA PRO A 93 -4.38 3.52 -10.81
C PRO A 93 -4.62 4.69 -9.84
N ALA A 94 -5.88 5.03 -9.54
CA ALA A 94 -6.22 6.03 -8.52
C ALA A 94 -6.30 5.44 -7.10
N SER A 95 -6.34 4.11 -6.96
CA SER A 95 -6.51 3.42 -5.68
C SER A 95 -5.16 3.20 -5.00
N TYR A 96 -4.64 4.25 -4.35
CA TYR A 96 -3.34 4.23 -3.69
C TYR A 96 -3.20 3.14 -2.62
N GLU A 97 -4.29 2.78 -1.94
CA GLU A 97 -4.25 1.72 -0.92
C GLU A 97 -3.83 0.37 -1.50
N LEU A 98 -4.29 0.03 -2.72
CA LEU A 98 -3.90 -1.19 -3.41
C LEU A 98 -2.40 -1.19 -3.76
N MET A 99 -1.84 -0.01 -4.03
CA MET A 99 -0.42 0.15 -4.36
C MET A 99 0.49 -0.07 -3.16
N PHE A 100 0.07 0.40 -1.96
CA PHE A 100 0.79 0.08 -0.72
C PHE A 100 0.82 -1.43 -0.47
N HIS A 101 -0.34 -2.10 -0.59
CA HIS A 101 -0.40 -3.54 -0.40
C HIS A 101 0.32 -4.34 -1.50
N TYR A 102 0.33 -3.85 -2.74
CA TYR A 102 1.19 -4.39 -3.79
C TYR A 102 2.65 -4.35 -3.38
N ALA A 103 3.14 -3.19 -2.94
CA ALA A 103 4.53 -3.00 -2.52
C ALA A 103 4.89 -3.95 -1.37
N ASP A 104 4.05 -4.06 -0.34
CA ASP A 104 4.24 -4.99 0.78
C ASP A 104 4.33 -6.44 0.29
N CYS A 105 3.36 -6.90 -0.51
CA CYS A 105 3.36 -8.29 -1.01
C CYS A 105 4.57 -8.55 -1.91
N LYS A 106 4.96 -7.57 -2.73
CA LYS A 106 6.09 -7.69 -3.63
C LYS A 106 7.41 -7.79 -2.87
N LEU A 107 7.57 -7.02 -1.78
CA LEU A 107 8.71 -7.15 -0.88
C LEU A 107 8.79 -8.55 -0.27
N MET A 108 7.66 -9.05 0.26
CA MET A 108 7.60 -10.39 0.86
C MET A 108 7.82 -11.52 -0.16
N ALA A 109 7.55 -11.26 -1.44
CA ALA A 109 7.88 -12.12 -2.57
C ALA A 109 9.31 -11.88 -3.11
N GLU A 110 10.21 -11.33 -2.29
CA GLU A 110 11.63 -11.08 -2.63
C GLU A 110 11.82 -10.09 -3.80
N GLY A 111 10.86 -9.20 -4.03
CA GLY A 111 10.99 -8.10 -4.97
C GLY A 111 12.04 -7.08 -4.52
N HIS A 112 12.71 -6.47 -5.50
CA HIS A 112 13.76 -5.50 -5.23
C HIS A 112 13.26 -4.04 -5.31
N ALA A 113 14.03 -3.10 -4.75
CA ALA A 113 13.66 -1.70 -4.65
C ALA A 113 13.25 -1.07 -5.99
N GLY A 114 13.95 -1.38 -7.09
CA GLY A 114 13.62 -0.87 -8.42
C GLY A 114 12.24 -1.25 -8.98
N GLU A 115 11.67 -2.38 -8.55
CA GLU A 115 10.31 -2.79 -8.92
C GLU A 115 9.26 -2.13 -8.01
N ILE A 116 9.59 -1.97 -6.74
CA ILE A 116 8.67 -1.52 -5.69
C ILE A 116 8.56 0.01 -5.66
N TRP A 117 9.68 0.72 -5.77
CA TRP A 117 9.76 2.16 -5.59
C TRP A 117 8.81 2.96 -6.49
N PRO A 118 8.73 2.71 -7.82
CA PRO A 118 7.86 3.51 -8.69
C PRO A 118 6.37 3.44 -8.29
N ILE A 119 5.92 2.28 -7.81
CA ILE A 119 4.54 2.08 -7.38
C ILE A 119 4.33 2.70 -6.00
N LEU A 120 5.23 2.47 -5.06
CA LEU A 120 5.15 3.07 -3.71
C LEU A 120 5.16 4.59 -3.76
N LYS A 121 6.05 5.19 -4.57
CA LYS A 121 6.11 6.64 -4.78
C LYS A 121 4.78 7.18 -5.30
N THR A 122 4.19 6.51 -6.30
CA THR A 122 2.87 6.89 -6.83
C THR A 122 1.81 6.86 -5.74
N ALA A 123 1.80 5.78 -4.94
CA ALA A 123 0.87 5.60 -3.84
C ALA A 123 0.98 6.73 -2.80
N MET A 124 2.19 7.01 -2.35
CA MET A 124 2.48 8.08 -1.40
C MET A 124 2.08 9.45 -1.94
N LEU A 125 2.26 9.73 -3.23
CA LEU A 125 1.83 10.99 -3.84
C LEU A 125 0.30 11.13 -3.92
N LEU A 126 -0.40 10.02 -4.17
CA LEU A 126 -1.86 9.97 -4.23
C LEU A 126 -2.54 10.03 -2.84
N ASP A 127 -1.85 9.60 -1.78
CA ASP A 127 -2.33 9.70 -0.40
C ASP A 127 -2.30 11.17 0.07
N LYS A 128 -3.35 11.92 -0.24
CA LYS A 128 -3.42 13.38 0.04
C LYS A 128 -3.49 13.69 1.53
N ASP A 129 -4.05 12.78 2.32
CA ASP A 129 -4.28 12.95 3.75
C ASP A 129 -3.14 12.37 4.60
N ASN A 130 -2.12 11.79 3.95
CA ASN A 130 -0.95 11.17 4.58
C ASN A 130 -1.32 10.11 5.63
N VAL A 131 -2.39 9.35 5.37
CA VAL A 131 -2.94 8.37 6.32
C VAL A 131 -2.17 7.06 6.28
N ARG A 132 -1.52 6.73 5.15
CA ARG A 132 -0.73 5.51 4.98
C ARG A 132 0.77 5.82 4.97
N TYR A 133 1.48 5.07 5.80
CA TYR A 133 2.93 5.11 5.91
C TYR A 133 3.50 3.76 5.44
N PRO A 134 4.67 3.72 4.76
CA PRO A 134 5.34 2.47 4.43
C PRO A 134 5.58 1.61 5.68
N THR A 135 5.52 0.29 5.51
CA THR A 135 5.94 -0.64 6.57
C THR A 135 7.43 -0.49 6.85
N SER A 136 7.90 -0.93 8.02
CA SER A 136 9.32 -0.88 8.39
C SER A 136 10.21 -1.54 7.35
N GLU A 137 9.80 -2.70 6.85
CA GLU A 137 10.58 -3.48 5.91
C GLU A 137 10.61 -2.82 4.51
N LEU A 138 9.51 -2.18 4.08
CA LEU A 138 9.52 -1.34 2.88
C LEU A 138 10.40 -0.10 3.06
N PHE A 139 10.34 0.51 4.24
CA PHE A 139 11.18 1.67 4.56
C PHE A 139 12.65 1.29 4.43
N ASP A 140 13.08 0.22 5.11
CA ASP A 140 14.46 -0.26 5.11
C ASP A 140 14.91 -0.62 3.68
N LEU A 141 14.10 -1.37 2.94
CA LEU A 141 14.42 -1.75 1.55
C LEU A 141 14.70 -0.52 0.67
N ILE A 142 13.84 0.49 0.72
CA ILE A 142 14.00 1.69 -0.12
C ILE A 142 15.13 2.56 0.39
N HIS A 143 15.29 2.68 1.71
CA HIS A 143 16.33 3.50 2.32
C HIS A 143 17.74 2.97 2.06
N ASP A 144 17.90 1.65 1.93
CA ASP A 144 19.17 0.98 1.58
C ASP A 144 19.45 0.93 0.07
N SER A 145 18.54 1.47 -0.76
CA SER A 145 18.64 1.46 -2.23
C SER A 145 19.12 2.80 -2.81
N GLU A 146 19.31 2.85 -4.13
CA GLU A 146 19.58 4.09 -4.87
C GLU A 146 18.48 5.16 -4.75
N PHE A 147 17.29 4.78 -4.30
CA PHE A 147 16.14 5.69 -4.16
C PHE A 147 16.07 6.41 -2.81
N SER A 148 17.00 6.11 -1.87
CA SER A 148 17.03 6.64 -0.50
C SER A 148 16.79 8.15 -0.42
N PHE A 149 17.50 8.93 -1.26
CA PHE A 149 17.37 10.39 -1.25
C PHE A 149 15.99 10.85 -1.67
N GLU A 150 15.45 10.29 -2.76
CA GLU A 150 14.14 10.66 -3.26
C GLU A 150 13.04 10.29 -2.27
N PHE A 151 13.18 9.14 -1.61
CA PHE A 151 12.27 8.67 -0.58
C PHE A 151 12.29 9.58 0.65
N ASP A 152 13.46 9.90 1.19
CA ASP A 152 13.60 10.83 2.31
C ASP A 152 13.03 12.21 1.98
N MET A 153 13.18 12.70 0.74
CA MET A 153 12.60 13.99 0.34
C MET A 153 11.08 13.93 0.31
N LEU A 154 10.51 12.82 -0.17
CA LEU A 154 9.06 12.62 -0.16
C LEU A 154 8.50 12.54 1.27
N LEU A 155 9.20 11.85 2.17
CA LEU A 155 8.85 11.78 3.60
C LEU A 155 8.89 13.16 4.27
N LEU A 156 9.96 13.89 4.02
CA LEU A 156 10.17 15.25 4.53
C LEU A 156 9.06 16.19 4.08
N GLU A 157 8.64 16.12 2.83
CA GLU A 157 7.64 17.04 2.28
C GLU A 157 6.20 16.68 2.63
N LYS A 158 5.91 15.38 2.79
CA LYS A 158 4.53 14.91 3.00
C LYS A 158 4.23 14.59 4.46
N TYR A 159 5.09 13.87 5.16
CA TYR A 159 4.77 13.26 6.44
C TYR A 159 5.35 14.03 7.63
N TYR A 160 6.59 14.52 7.51
CA TYR A 160 7.27 15.21 8.61
C TYR A 160 6.70 16.58 9.00
N PRO A 161 6.00 17.35 8.15
CA PRO A 161 5.43 18.62 8.59
C PRO A 161 4.50 18.45 9.81
N SER A 162 3.76 17.34 9.86
CA SER A 162 2.87 16.96 10.96
C SER A 162 3.57 16.71 12.30
N SER A 163 4.89 16.49 12.31
CA SER A 163 5.69 16.27 13.53
C SER A 163 6.06 17.56 14.27
N GLY A 164 5.75 18.72 13.67
CA GLY A 164 6.09 20.03 14.20
C GLY A 164 7.40 20.57 13.67
N LYS A 165 7.58 21.89 13.78
CA LYS A 165 8.69 22.61 13.16
C LYS A 165 10.06 22.15 13.66
N ASP A 166 10.22 21.95 14.97
CA ASP A 166 11.52 21.61 15.56
C ASP A 166 12.00 20.24 15.09
N ALA A 167 11.10 19.24 15.11
CA ALA A 167 11.38 17.90 14.59
C ALA A 167 11.66 17.93 13.08
N PHE A 168 10.93 18.74 12.31
CA PHE A 168 11.21 18.94 10.89
C PHE A 168 12.61 19.50 10.65
N ASP A 169 12.99 20.57 11.36
CA ASP A 169 14.31 21.20 11.22
C ASP A 169 15.45 20.23 11.61
N GLU A 170 15.23 19.41 12.64
CA GLU A 170 16.16 18.34 13.05
C GLU A 170 16.35 17.31 11.94
N ASN A 171 15.26 16.80 11.35
CA ASN A 171 15.33 15.89 10.19
C ASN A 171 16.07 16.53 9.00
N VAL A 172 15.81 17.80 8.69
CA VAL A 172 16.55 18.51 7.62
C VAL A 172 18.04 18.55 7.92
N LYS A 173 18.43 18.80 9.18
CA LYS A 173 19.82 18.83 9.61
C LYS A 173 20.46 17.44 9.45
N GLU A 174 19.81 16.39 9.95
CA GLU A 174 20.29 15.01 9.81
C GLU A 174 20.46 14.61 8.34
N PHE A 175 19.51 14.99 7.48
CA PHE A 175 19.61 14.72 6.04
C PHE A 175 20.76 15.49 5.37
N LYS A 176 21.09 16.69 5.83
CA LYS A 176 22.29 17.41 5.34
C LYS A 176 23.58 16.76 5.80
N GLU A 177 23.59 16.09 6.95
CA GLU A 177 24.74 15.30 7.41
C GLU A 177 24.87 14.00 6.60
N LYS A 178 23.73 13.36 6.26
CA LYS A 178 23.66 12.13 5.46
C LYS A 178 24.02 12.33 3.98
N TYR A 179 23.48 13.37 3.32
CA TYR A 179 23.52 13.52 1.86
C TYR A 179 24.49 14.59 1.39
N THR A 180 25.69 14.21 0.95
CA THR A 180 26.80 15.18 0.78
C THR A 180 26.97 15.74 -0.64
N THR A 181 26.19 15.29 -1.63
CA THR A 181 26.36 15.82 -3.00
C THR A 181 25.81 17.23 -3.14
N LYS A 182 26.40 18.04 -4.04
CA LYS A 182 25.98 19.42 -4.26
C LYS A 182 24.49 19.54 -4.62
N ALA A 183 23.99 18.70 -5.52
CA ALA A 183 22.60 18.74 -5.95
C ALA A 183 21.62 18.42 -4.79
N GLN A 184 21.99 17.49 -3.91
CA GLN A 184 21.18 17.13 -2.73
C GLN A 184 21.20 18.25 -1.69
N GLN A 185 22.36 18.84 -1.41
CA GLN A 185 22.50 19.98 -0.51
C GLN A 185 21.70 21.19 -1.01
N ASP A 186 21.83 21.53 -2.30
CA ASP A 186 21.05 22.60 -2.95
C ASP A 186 19.54 22.34 -2.86
N TYR A 187 19.09 21.08 -2.86
CA TYR A 187 17.69 20.73 -2.62
C TYR A 187 17.30 20.98 -1.15
N LEU A 188 18.03 20.39 -0.21
CA LEU A 188 17.78 20.49 1.24
C LEU A 188 17.79 21.94 1.75
N ASP A 189 18.63 22.80 1.17
CA ASP A 189 18.66 24.24 1.49
C ASP A 189 17.38 24.99 1.08
N ARG A 190 16.65 24.47 0.10
CA ARG A 190 15.40 25.08 -0.41
C ARG A 190 14.16 24.54 0.26
N VAL A 191 14.25 23.40 0.93
CA VAL A 191 13.13 22.79 1.65
C VAL A 191 12.71 23.68 2.82
N LYS A 192 11.40 23.86 2.99
CA LYS A 192 10.81 24.68 4.06
C LYS A 192 9.69 23.91 4.73
N TRP A 193 9.56 24.07 6.04
CA TRP A 193 8.39 23.57 6.78
C TRP A 193 7.12 24.25 6.29
N LYS A 194 6.05 23.47 6.09
CA LYS A 194 4.77 23.92 5.49
C LYS A 194 3.55 23.77 6.41
N GLY A 195 3.69 23.22 7.62
CA GLY A 195 2.60 23.14 8.61
C GLY A 195 2.57 21.87 9.43
#